data_AF-A0A4V0NGI3-F1
#
_entry.id   AF-A0A4V0NGI3-F1
#
_cell.length_a   1.000
_cell.length_b   1.000
_cell.length_c   1.000
_cell.angle_alpha   90.00
_cell.angle_beta   90.00
_cell.angle_gamma   90.00
#
_symmetry.space_group_name_H-M   'P 1'
#
loop_
_entity.id
_entity.type
_entity.pdbx_description
1 polymer ?
#
loop_
_entity_poly.entity_id
_entity_poly.type
_entity_poly.pdbx_seq_one_letter_code
_entity_poly.pdbx_strand_id
1 'polypeptide(L)'
;MTSITCRSALGGALALVFSLAVGCAVDAESAAGDPELGGSDEADDPAEDVAEAQQEINAYYSSVHHCGNLGGARSFDLVVGGDCGPGYVRDSHEVWNGGNGSCHAVGWASNDARDCRVKVNIFDAATLNCGDCFYRIEQKEDRCSHDKCTTGAPLAKECSRTIASVCNADAYCCNTSWDNLCVTEVRTIANSLACGGGSCAHAPCTTGAALTSGCDAAQANCVASLCAVDSSCCTDAWDSRCVSKVASVCGKSCN
;
A
#
# COMPACT_ATOMS: atom_id res chain seq x y z
N MET A 1 -54.73 -5.41 28.31
CA MET A 1 -55.17 -5.33 26.91
C MET A 1 -54.06 -5.92 26.05
N THR A 2 -54.39 -7.01 25.36
CA THR A 2 -53.71 -7.63 24.21
C THR A 2 -52.20 -7.87 24.26
N SER A 3 -51.87 -9.07 24.75
CA SER A 3 -50.74 -9.90 24.32
C SER A 3 -51.03 -10.49 22.92
N ILE A 4 -50.03 -10.52 22.03
CA ILE A 4 -50.04 -11.39 20.84
C ILE A 4 -48.68 -12.11 20.78
N THR A 5 -48.71 -13.35 21.23
CA THR A 5 -47.82 -14.45 20.85
C THR A 5 -48.17 -14.97 19.45
N CYS A 6 -47.18 -15.41 18.67
CA CYS A 6 -47.41 -16.52 17.74
C CYS A 6 -46.15 -17.39 17.60
N ARG A 7 -46.35 -18.70 17.83
CA ARG A 7 -45.37 -19.79 17.78
C ARG A 7 -45.43 -20.48 16.41
N SER A 8 -44.25 -20.79 15.89
CA SER A 8 -43.78 -21.94 15.09
C SER A 8 -44.75 -23.05 14.62
N ALA A 9 -44.54 -23.51 13.37
CA ALA A 9 -44.60 -24.92 12.88
C ALA A 9 -44.13 -24.93 11.40
N LEU A 10 -43.05 -25.62 10.99
CA LEU A 10 -42.82 -27.07 10.74
C LEU A 10 -43.07 -27.53 9.29
N GLY A 11 -42.09 -28.25 8.74
CA GLY A 11 -42.16 -29.10 7.54
C GLY A 11 -41.74 -28.39 6.24
N GLY A 12 -40.89 -28.91 5.36
CA GLY A 12 -40.33 -30.24 5.13
C GLY A 12 -40.03 -30.37 3.62
N ALA A 13 -39.29 -31.42 3.24
CA ALA A 13 -39.03 -31.91 1.87
C ALA A 13 -37.84 -31.34 1.08
N LEU A 14 -36.69 -31.99 1.28
CA LEU A 14 -35.99 -32.83 0.30
C LEU A 14 -36.42 -32.69 -1.19
N ALA A 15 -35.51 -32.22 -2.05
CA ALA A 15 -35.49 -32.57 -3.47
C ALA A 15 -34.05 -32.50 -4.02
N LEU A 16 -33.44 -33.67 -4.14
CA LEU A 16 -32.32 -33.96 -5.03
C LEU A 16 -32.80 -33.85 -6.48
N VAL A 17 -32.13 -33.06 -7.31
CA VAL A 17 -32.21 -33.20 -8.77
C VAL A 17 -30.81 -33.39 -9.33
N PHE A 18 -30.52 -34.65 -9.64
CA PHE A 18 -29.52 -35.09 -10.60
C PHE A 18 -29.91 -34.54 -11.99
N SER A 19 -28.96 -33.97 -12.71
CA SER A 19 -29.05 -33.89 -14.17
C SER A 19 -27.67 -34.14 -14.77
N LEU A 20 -27.54 -35.36 -15.30
CA LEU A 20 -26.57 -35.77 -16.30
C LEU A 20 -26.82 -34.97 -17.58
N ALA A 21 -25.76 -34.57 -18.28
CA ALA A 21 -25.29 -35.28 -19.48
C ALA A 21 -24.56 -34.36 -20.48
N VAL A 22 -23.77 -35.06 -21.29
CA VAL A 22 -23.31 -34.74 -22.65
C VAL A 22 -22.05 -33.89 -22.75
N GLY A 23 -20.94 -34.60 -22.96
CA GLY A 23 -19.73 -34.04 -23.53
C GLY A 23 -19.83 -33.87 -25.05
N CYS A 24 -18.93 -33.05 -25.59
CA CYS A 24 -18.47 -33.12 -26.96
C CYS A 24 -16.95 -32.99 -26.91
N ALA A 25 -16.26 -34.05 -27.34
CA ALA A 25 -14.86 -34.02 -27.73
C ALA A 25 -14.75 -33.35 -29.12
N VAL A 26 -13.68 -32.61 -29.34
CA VAL A 26 -13.21 -32.25 -30.69
C VAL A 26 -11.75 -32.63 -30.79
N ASP A 27 -11.47 -33.53 -31.72
CA ASP A 27 -10.14 -33.90 -32.18
C ASP A 27 -9.55 -32.76 -33.02
N ALA A 28 -8.24 -32.53 -32.89
CA ALA A 28 -7.45 -31.83 -33.90
C ALA A 28 -6.12 -32.57 -34.10
N GLU A 29 -5.94 -32.99 -35.34
CA GLU A 29 -4.91 -33.86 -35.88
C GLU A 29 -3.57 -33.16 -36.09
N SER A 30 -2.49 -33.90 -35.82
CA SER A 30 -1.19 -33.97 -36.51
C SER A 30 -0.72 -32.83 -37.43
N ALA A 31 0.48 -32.33 -37.15
CA ALA A 31 1.49 -32.08 -38.19
C ALA A 31 2.91 -32.24 -37.61
N ALA A 32 3.65 -33.21 -38.13
CA ALA A 32 5.10 -33.33 -38.00
C ALA A 32 5.75 -32.74 -39.27
N GLY A 33 6.94 -32.14 -39.13
CA GLY A 33 7.79 -31.79 -40.27
C GLY A 33 8.81 -30.68 -39.99
N ASP A 34 10.00 -31.09 -39.55
CA ASP A 34 11.26 -30.34 -39.56
C ASP A 34 11.68 -29.99 -41.01
N PRO A 35 12.45 -28.91 -41.27
CA PRO A 35 13.90 -29.11 -41.30
C PRO A 35 14.76 -27.93 -40.79
N GLU A 36 15.88 -28.28 -40.15
CA GLU A 36 17.11 -27.49 -40.05
C GLU A 36 17.53 -26.91 -41.41
N LEU A 37 18.10 -25.70 -41.41
CA LEU A 37 19.33 -25.35 -42.14
C LEU A 37 19.79 -23.91 -41.84
N GLY A 38 21.06 -23.80 -41.44
CA GLY A 38 21.98 -22.80 -42.02
C GLY A 38 22.06 -21.45 -41.35
N GLY A 39 23.11 -21.26 -40.54
CA GLY A 39 23.53 -19.98 -40.02
C GLY A 39 24.13 -19.03 -41.06
N SER A 40 24.14 -17.76 -40.69
CA SER A 40 25.10 -16.75 -41.11
C SER A 40 25.25 -15.77 -39.97
N ASP A 41 26.51 -15.54 -39.61
CA ASP A 41 27.00 -14.53 -38.70
C ASP A 41 26.39 -13.16 -39.01
N GLU A 42 25.89 -12.47 -37.98
CA GLU A 42 25.64 -11.03 -38.06
C GLU A 42 26.19 -10.38 -36.77
N ALA A 43 26.93 -9.31 -37.01
CA ALA A 43 27.93 -8.71 -36.15
C ALA A 43 27.40 -8.06 -34.86
N ASP A 44 28.35 -7.88 -33.92
CA ASP A 44 28.32 -6.97 -32.76
C ASP A 44 27.38 -5.77 -32.95
N ASP A 45 26.22 -5.84 -32.29
CA ASP A 45 25.42 -4.66 -31.98
C ASP A 45 25.85 -4.19 -30.58
N PRO A 46 26.46 -3.00 -30.42
CA PRO A 46 26.71 -2.46 -29.10
C PRO A 46 25.36 -2.27 -28.44
N ALA A 47 25.11 -3.01 -27.35
CA ALA A 47 23.93 -2.86 -26.52
C ALA A 47 23.63 -1.37 -26.32
N GLU A 48 22.63 -0.86 -27.04
CA GLU A 48 22.10 0.45 -26.76
C GLU A 48 21.60 0.39 -25.33
N ASP A 49 22.15 1.28 -24.51
CA ASP A 49 21.75 1.59 -23.16
C ASP A 49 20.34 2.22 -23.25
N VAL A 50 19.34 1.39 -23.59
CA VAL A 50 17.94 1.72 -23.37
C VAL A 50 17.77 1.72 -21.86
N ALA A 51 18.02 2.89 -21.26
CA ALA A 51 17.43 3.25 -20.00
C ALA A 51 15.94 2.90 -20.12
N GLU A 52 15.55 1.76 -19.54
CA GLU A 52 14.17 1.30 -19.54
C GLU A 52 13.32 2.46 -19.08
N ALA A 53 12.53 3.02 -20.00
CA ALA A 53 11.56 4.03 -19.68
C ALA A 53 10.66 3.41 -18.61
N GLN A 54 10.77 3.96 -17.40
CA GLN A 54 10.00 3.54 -16.24
C GLN A 54 8.55 3.41 -16.67
N GLN A 55 7.97 2.21 -16.52
CA GLN A 55 6.56 2.06 -16.79
C GLN A 55 5.81 2.78 -15.66
N GLU A 56 5.46 4.05 -15.90
CA GLU A 56 4.60 4.84 -15.02
C GLU A 56 3.24 4.12 -14.94
N ILE A 57 2.94 3.58 -13.77
CA ILE A 57 1.66 2.91 -13.53
C ILE A 57 0.75 3.92 -12.85
N ASN A 58 -0.42 4.17 -13.44
CA ASN A 58 -1.44 5.00 -12.81
C ASN A 58 -2.00 4.23 -11.60
N ALA A 59 -1.62 4.64 -10.39
CA ALA A 59 -2.11 4.06 -9.14
C ALA A 59 -3.58 4.42 -8.89
N TYR A 60 -3.90 5.70 -9.11
CA TYR A 60 -5.24 6.24 -8.92
C TYR A 60 -5.54 7.31 -9.99
N TYR A 61 -6.70 7.19 -10.61
CA TYR A 61 -7.26 8.20 -11.50
C TYR A 61 -8.75 8.32 -11.24
N SER A 62 -9.21 9.47 -10.74
CA SER A 62 -10.63 9.71 -10.49
C SER A 62 -10.89 11.22 -10.40
N SER A 63 -12.14 11.57 -10.09
CA SER A 63 -12.54 12.93 -9.80
C SER A 63 -13.41 13.03 -8.55
N VAL A 64 -13.42 14.22 -7.96
CA VAL A 64 -14.34 14.62 -6.89
C VAL A 64 -15.21 15.74 -7.42
N HIS A 65 -16.50 15.49 -7.47
CA HIS A 65 -17.48 16.49 -7.83
C HIS A 65 -17.68 17.50 -6.70
N HIS A 66 -17.71 18.79 -7.05
CA HIS A 66 -17.93 19.86 -6.08
C HIS A 66 -18.82 20.95 -6.68
N CYS A 67 -19.68 21.54 -5.84
CA CYS A 67 -20.63 22.56 -6.25
C CYS A 67 -20.60 23.73 -5.28
N GLY A 68 -20.60 24.95 -5.84
CA GLY A 68 -20.79 26.15 -5.05
C GLY A 68 -22.19 26.24 -4.44
N ASN A 69 -22.33 27.17 -3.50
CA ASN A 69 -23.61 27.52 -2.90
C ASN A 69 -23.74 29.05 -2.86
N LEU A 70 -24.97 29.56 -2.88
CA LEU A 70 -25.30 30.97 -2.73
C LEU A 70 -24.87 31.54 -1.37
N GLY A 71 -24.53 30.69 -0.40
CA GLY A 71 -24.02 31.07 0.92
C GLY A 71 -22.59 31.63 0.92
N GLY A 72 -21.90 31.67 -0.22
CA GLY A 72 -20.55 32.22 -0.36
C GLY A 72 -19.52 31.17 -0.80
N ALA A 73 -18.35 31.65 -1.20
CA ALA A 73 -17.24 30.78 -1.59
C ALA A 73 -16.67 30.04 -0.38
N ARG A 74 -16.26 28.79 -0.57
CA ARG A 74 -15.67 27.96 0.49
C ARG A 74 -14.44 27.24 -0.01
N SER A 75 -13.49 27.00 0.88
CA SER A 75 -12.30 26.19 0.62
C SER A 75 -12.20 25.09 1.67
N PHE A 76 -11.87 23.88 1.25
CA PHE A 76 -11.67 22.74 2.14
C PHE A 76 -10.61 21.78 1.58
N ASP A 77 -9.98 21.04 2.48
CA ASP A 77 -9.01 20.01 2.14
C ASP A 77 -9.69 18.65 2.09
N LEU A 78 -9.33 17.85 1.09
CA LEU A 78 -9.71 16.45 0.97
C LEU A 78 -8.46 15.60 0.73
N VAL A 79 -8.44 14.41 1.32
CA VAL A 79 -7.40 13.41 1.04
C VAL A 79 -7.96 12.41 0.03
N VAL A 80 -7.28 12.27 -1.11
CA VAL A 80 -7.65 11.35 -2.21
C VAL A 80 -6.55 10.33 -2.43
N GLY A 81 -6.86 9.20 -3.08
CA GLY A 81 -5.94 8.09 -3.29
C GLY A 81 -6.03 7.02 -2.21
N GLY A 82 -4.98 6.19 -2.09
CA GLY A 82 -4.87 5.11 -1.10
C GLY A 82 -3.44 4.61 -0.97
N ASP A 83 -3.25 3.40 -0.45
CA ASP A 83 -1.94 2.75 -0.41
C ASP A 83 -1.48 2.40 -1.84
N CYS A 84 -0.20 2.60 -2.17
CA CYS A 84 0.34 2.26 -3.49
C CYS A 84 0.29 0.75 -3.79
N GLY A 85 0.05 -0.09 -2.78
CA GLY A 85 0.11 -1.53 -2.88
C GLY A 85 1.54 -2.07 -2.71
N PRO A 86 1.68 -3.40 -2.56
CA PRO A 86 2.97 -4.03 -2.29
C PRO A 86 3.91 -3.88 -3.48
N GLY A 87 5.15 -3.48 -3.22
CA GLY A 87 6.19 -3.32 -4.25
C GLY A 87 6.04 -2.04 -5.08
N TYR A 88 5.22 -1.08 -4.65
CA TYR A 88 5.10 0.21 -5.32
C TYR A 88 5.27 1.37 -4.34
N VAL A 89 5.83 2.46 -4.83
CA VAL A 89 5.93 3.73 -4.13
C VAL A 89 5.39 4.84 -5.03
N ARG A 90 4.88 5.91 -4.41
CA ARG A 90 4.41 7.08 -5.11
C ARG A 90 5.54 7.72 -5.92
N ASP A 91 5.21 8.22 -7.09
CA ASP A 91 6.16 8.88 -7.97
C ASP A 91 5.77 10.35 -8.19
N SER A 92 4.61 10.55 -8.82
CA SER A 92 4.10 11.86 -9.17
C SER A 92 2.62 12.00 -8.79
N HIS A 93 2.13 13.23 -8.74
CA HIS A 93 0.70 13.50 -8.67
C HIS A 93 0.35 14.73 -9.50
N GLU A 94 -0.81 14.67 -10.13
CA GLU A 94 -1.40 15.77 -10.85
C GLU A 94 -2.80 16.04 -10.31
N VAL A 95 -3.13 17.32 -10.17
CA VAL A 95 -4.47 17.76 -9.79
C VAL A 95 -4.86 18.89 -10.72
N TRP A 96 -6.02 18.77 -11.35
CA TRP A 96 -6.55 19.80 -12.22
C TRP A 96 -8.06 19.94 -12.07
N ASN A 97 -8.56 21.11 -12.42
CA ASN A 97 -9.97 21.44 -12.35
C ASN A 97 -10.61 21.35 -13.74
N GLY A 98 -11.82 20.82 -13.80
CA GLY A 98 -12.74 21.01 -14.91
C GLY A 98 -14.03 21.68 -14.44
N GLY A 99 -14.44 22.76 -15.08
CA GLY A 99 -15.70 23.45 -14.76
C GLY A 99 -15.49 24.66 -13.84
N ASN A 100 -16.37 24.83 -12.85
CA ASN A 100 -16.33 25.98 -11.94
C ASN A 100 -15.53 25.69 -10.66
N GLY A 101 -15.10 26.76 -9.98
CA GLY A 101 -14.22 26.67 -8.82
C GLY A 101 -12.76 26.44 -9.20
N SER A 102 -11.97 25.91 -8.27
CA SER A 102 -10.61 25.49 -8.52
C SER A 102 -10.20 24.38 -7.57
N CYS A 103 -9.17 23.61 -7.94
CA CYS A 103 -8.51 22.72 -7.00
C CYS A 103 -7.03 22.60 -7.32
N HIS A 104 -6.23 22.35 -6.28
CA HIS A 104 -4.79 22.19 -6.40
C HIS A 104 -4.27 21.22 -5.35
N ALA A 105 -3.17 20.54 -5.68
CA ALA A 105 -2.46 19.73 -4.71
C ALA A 105 -1.83 20.63 -3.64
N VAL A 106 -2.06 20.29 -2.37
CA VAL A 106 -1.36 20.88 -1.22
C VAL A 106 -0.05 20.12 -0.97
N GLY A 107 -0.05 18.82 -1.31
CA GLY A 107 1.07 17.92 -1.18
C GLY A 107 0.61 16.51 -0.82
N TRP A 108 1.55 15.65 -0.51
CA TRP A 108 1.26 14.29 -0.07
C TRP A 108 0.60 14.27 1.33
N ALA A 109 -0.32 13.33 1.55
CA ALA A 109 -1.04 13.21 2.82
C ALA A 109 -0.18 12.60 3.95
N SER A 110 0.90 11.90 3.59
CA SER A 110 1.84 11.26 4.51
C SER A 110 3.28 11.41 4.04
N ASN A 111 4.22 11.24 4.96
CA ASN A 111 5.65 11.12 4.64
C ASN A 111 6.04 9.70 4.20
N ASP A 112 5.11 8.75 4.23
CA ASP A 112 5.32 7.40 3.72
C ASP A 112 5.32 7.40 2.19
N ALA A 113 6.37 6.84 1.58
CA ALA A 113 6.45 6.70 0.13
C ALA A 113 5.47 5.63 -0.40
N ARG A 114 5.01 4.70 0.44
CA ARG A 114 3.99 3.69 0.11
C ARG A 114 2.55 4.20 0.32
N ASP A 115 2.38 5.39 0.87
CA ASP A 115 1.09 6.08 0.94
C ASP A 115 0.94 6.99 -0.28
N CYS A 116 0.16 6.52 -1.25
CA CYS A 116 -0.18 7.20 -2.49
C CYS A 116 -1.35 8.19 -2.31
N ARG A 117 -1.64 8.64 -1.08
CA ARG A 117 -2.67 9.66 -0.85
C ARG A 117 -2.13 11.08 -1.00
N VAL A 118 -2.91 11.92 -1.67
CA VAL A 118 -2.63 13.35 -1.89
C VAL A 118 -3.67 14.18 -1.15
N LYS A 119 -3.20 15.25 -0.50
CA LYS A 119 -4.07 16.29 0.04
C LYS A 119 -4.36 17.31 -1.06
N VAL A 120 -5.63 17.50 -1.34
CA VAL A 120 -6.15 18.42 -2.37
C VAL A 120 -6.96 19.50 -1.69
N ASN A 121 -6.65 20.76 -1.99
CA ASN A 121 -7.50 21.88 -1.61
C ASN A 121 -8.50 22.14 -2.73
N ILE A 122 -9.79 22.18 -2.40
CA ILE A 122 -10.88 22.47 -3.32
C ILE A 122 -11.50 23.80 -2.92
N PHE A 123 -11.66 24.69 -3.90
CA PHE A 123 -12.34 25.96 -3.77
C PHE A 123 -13.64 25.95 -4.60
N ASP A 124 -14.74 26.11 -3.89
CA ASP A 124 -16.06 26.30 -4.48
C ASP A 124 -16.35 27.79 -4.65
N ALA A 125 -16.70 28.20 -5.87
CA ALA A 125 -17.12 29.57 -6.14
C ALA A 125 -18.47 29.89 -5.48
N ALA A 126 -18.74 31.17 -5.22
CA ALA A 126 -20.02 31.66 -4.70
C ALA A 126 -21.13 31.67 -5.77
N THR A 127 -21.25 30.60 -6.55
CA THR A 127 -22.26 30.42 -7.60
C THR A 127 -22.88 29.03 -7.47
N LEU A 128 -23.98 28.76 -8.16
CA LEU A 128 -24.58 27.42 -8.22
C LEU A 128 -23.89 26.51 -9.25
N ASN A 129 -22.82 26.98 -9.89
CA ASN A 129 -22.09 26.18 -10.86
C ASN A 129 -21.20 25.17 -10.14
N CYS A 130 -21.11 23.98 -10.73
CA CYS A 130 -20.29 22.91 -10.24
C CYS A 130 -19.01 22.75 -11.07
N GLY A 131 -18.07 22.03 -10.52
CA GLY A 131 -16.85 21.57 -11.17
C GLY A 131 -16.47 20.18 -10.68
N ASP A 132 -15.49 19.62 -11.35
CA ASP A 132 -14.86 18.37 -10.99
C ASP A 132 -13.38 18.63 -10.72
N CYS A 133 -12.92 18.15 -9.57
CA CYS A 133 -11.51 18.10 -9.28
C CYS A 133 -10.98 16.74 -9.67
N PHE A 134 -10.20 16.70 -10.74
CA PHE A 134 -9.56 15.48 -11.20
C PHE A 134 -8.21 15.32 -10.52
N TYR A 135 -7.85 14.08 -10.23
CA TYR A 135 -6.55 13.75 -9.70
C TYR A 135 -6.02 12.48 -10.35
N ARG A 136 -4.72 12.51 -10.62
CA ARG A 136 -3.91 11.38 -11.07
C ARG A 136 -2.78 11.20 -10.07
N ILE A 137 -2.59 9.98 -9.61
CA ILE A 137 -1.47 9.60 -8.77
C ILE A 137 -0.75 8.48 -9.51
N GLU A 138 0.53 8.71 -9.78
CA GLU A 138 1.40 7.76 -10.44
C GLU A 138 2.26 7.07 -9.38
N GLN A 139 2.49 5.79 -9.62
CA GLN A 139 3.39 4.97 -8.82
C GLN A 139 4.46 4.37 -9.71
N LYS A 140 5.57 4.03 -9.05
CA LYS A 140 6.65 3.26 -9.62
C LYS A 140 6.93 2.04 -8.77
N GLU A 141 7.50 1.02 -9.38
CA GLU A 141 7.98 -0.15 -8.65
C GLU A 141 9.00 0.28 -7.59
N ASP A 142 8.85 -0.27 -6.39
CA ASP A 142 9.82 -0.22 -5.32
C ASP A 142 11.02 -1.06 -5.77
N ARG A 143 12.04 -0.41 -6.34
CA ARG A 143 13.24 -1.05 -6.93
C ARG A 143 14.12 -1.79 -5.92
N CYS A 144 13.60 -2.11 -4.74
CA CYS A 144 14.24 -3.03 -3.83
C CYS A 144 14.29 -4.43 -4.45
N SER A 145 15.45 -5.08 -4.39
CA SER A 145 15.57 -6.50 -4.75
C SER A 145 14.69 -7.40 -3.85
N HIS A 146 14.30 -6.91 -2.66
CA HIS A 146 13.30 -7.49 -1.76
C HIS A 146 12.83 -6.48 -0.70
N ASP A 147 11.78 -6.81 0.06
CA ASP A 147 11.32 -5.92 1.15
C ASP A 147 12.41 -5.70 2.22
N LYS A 148 12.46 -4.48 2.78
CA LYS A 148 13.40 -4.07 3.84
C LYS A 148 13.34 -4.92 5.11
N CYS A 149 12.24 -5.64 5.33
CA CYS A 149 12.04 -6.52 6.47
C CYS A 149 12.40 -7.99 6.18
N THR A 150 12.89 -8.28 4.97
CA THR A 150 13.33 -9.60 4.54
C THR A 150 14.84 -9.58 4.36
N THR A 151 15.55 -10.57 4.89
CA THR A 151 17.00 -10.71 4.67
C THR A 151 17.30 -11.19 3.25
N GLY A 152 18.42 -10.78 2.67
CA GLY A 152 18.81 -11.20 1.33
C GLY A 152 20.05 -10.50 0.76
N ALA A 153 20.00 -10.29 -0.55
CA ALA A 153 21.01 -9.53 -1.28
C ALA A 153 21.09 -8.09 -0.75
N PRO A 154 22.18 -7.35 -0.99
CA PRO A 154 22.22 -5.93 -0.66
C PRO A 154 21.04 -5.18 -1.26
N LEU A 155 20.46 -4.27 -0.48
CA LEU A 155 19.48 -3.31 -0.99
C LEU A 155 20.19 -2.04 -1.46
N ALA A 156 19.78 -1.53 -2.61
CA ALA A 156 20.35 -0.31 -3.16
C ALA A 156 19.91 0.91 -2.33
N LYS A 157 20.77 1.92 -2.21
CA LYS A 157 20.51 3.05 -1.32
C LYS A 157 19.28 3.88 -1.75
N GLU A 158 19.06 3.94 -3.05
CA GLU A 158 17.98 4.63 -3.74
C GLU A 158 16.62 3.93 -3.58
N CYS A 159 16.60 2.70 -3.07
CA CYS A 159 15.39 1.93 -2.84
C CYS A 159 14.37 2.67 -1.97
N SER A 160 14.80 3.24 -0.84
CA SER A 160 13.96 4.11 -0.03
C SER A 160 14.79 4.98 0.91
N ARG A 161 14.20 6.03 1.47
CA ARG A 161 14.85 6.85 2.52
C ARG A 161 15.22 6.02 3.75
N THR A 162 14.43 5.01 4.09
CA THR A 162 14.69 4.08 5.20
C THR A 162 15.95 3.28 4.92
N ILE A 163 16.05 2.66 3.74
CA ILE A 163 17.26 1.95 3.29
C ILE A 163 18.44 2.91 3.22
N ALA A 164 18.27 4.10 2.65
CA ALA A 164 19.33 5.09 2.57
C ALA A 164 19.91 5.47 3.94
N SER A 165 19.05 5.58 4.95
CA SER A 165 19.46 5.89 6.33
C SER A 165 20.26 4.74 6.94
N VAL A 166 19.83 3.49 6.73
CA VAL A 166 20.56 2.30 7.13
C VAL A 166 21.90 2.22 6.40
N CYS A 167 21.95 2.30 5.06
CA CYS A 167 23.19 2.28 4.28
C CYS A 167 24.21 3.36 4.69
N ASN A 168 23.72 4.54 5.10
CA ASN A 168 24.57 5.64 5.54
C ASN A 168 25.24 5.35 6.89
N ALA A 169 24.57 4.59 7.75
CA ALA A 169 25.07 4.20 9.06
C ALA A 169 25.90 2.91 8.98
N ASP A 170 25.44 1.94 8.20
CA ASP A 170 26.09 0.66 7.94
C ASP A 170 26.20 0.39 6.42
N ALA A 171 27.42 0.56 5.91
CA ALA A 171 27.73 0.30 4.51
C ALA A 171 27.69 -1.20 4.15
N TYR A 172 27.79 -2.11 5.12
CA TYR A 172 27.69 -3.55 4.89
C TYR A 172 26.32 -3.93 4.31
N CYS A 173 25.26 -3.30 4.83
CA CYS A 173 23.87 -3.57 4.41
C CYS A 173 23.61 -3.37 2.92
N CYS A 174 24.38 -2.49 2.28
CA CYS A 174 24.13 -2.06 0.91
C CYS A 174 25.27 -2.42 -0.06
N ASN A 175 26.40 -2.90 0.47
CA ASN A 175 27.53 -3.35 -0.34
C ASN A 175 27.80 -4.86 -0.22
N THR A 176 27.26 -5.55 0.80
CA THR A 176 27.62 -6.95 1.08
C THR A 176 26.42 -7.86 1.25
N SER A 177 25.52 -7.57 2.20
CA SER A 177 24.26 -8.33 2.35
C SER A 177 23.29 -7.58 3.23
N TRP A 178 21.98 -7.74 2.96
CA TRP A 178 20.93 -7.28 3.85
C TRP A 178 20.57 -8.38 4.86
N ASP A 179 21.17 -8.35 6.04
CA ASP A 179 20.99 -9.40 7.05
C ASP A 179 20.06 -9.00 8.22
N ASN A 180 20.00 -9.82 9.27
CA ASN A 180 19.16 -9.54 10.45
C ASN A 180 19.59 -8.28 11.22
N LEU A 181 20.87 -7.88 11.13
CA LEU A 181 21.32 -6.62 11.69
C LEU A 181 20.73 -5.48 10.88
N CYS A 182 20.82 -5.52 9.55
CA CYS A 182 20.21 -4.52 8.67
C CYS A 182 18.69 -4.35 8.89
N VAL A 183 17.95 -5.47 9.06
CA VAL A 183 16.52 -5.44 9.42
C VAL A 183 16.29 -4.79 10.79
N THR A 184 17.16 -5.04 11.77
CA THR A 184 17.10 -4.41 13.09
C THR A 184 17.38 -2.90 12.99
N GLU A 185 18.30 -2.51 12.12
CA GLU A 185 18.70 -1.12 11.88
C GLU A 185 17.60 -0.26 11.25
N VAL A 186 16.66 -0.86 10.50
CA VAL A 186 15.43 -0.17 10.08
C VAL A 186 14.69 0.44 11.28
N ARG A 187 14.71 -0.23 12.42
CA ARG A 187 14.06 0.24 13.65
C ARG A 187 14.88 1.25 14.42
N THR A 188 16.18 1.00 14.57
CA THR A 188 17.05 1.79 15.44
C THR A 188 17.61 3.03 14.75
N ILE A 189 17.93 2.95 13.46
CA ILE A 189 18.49 4.05 12.67
C ILE A 189 17.40 4.81 11.92
N ALA A 190 16.54 4.12 11.19
CA ALA A 190 15.49 4.77 10.40
C ALA A 190 14.22 5.08 11.20
N ASN A 191 14.17 4.72 12.49
CA ASN A 191 13.04 4.96 13.39
C ASN A 191 11.71 4.38 12.89
N SER A 192 11.75 3.28 12.14
CA SER A 192 10.57 2.62 11.59
C SER A 192 10.22 1.32 12.32
N LEU A 193 8.96 1.19 12.74
CA LEU A 193 8.41 -0.06 13.29
C LEU A 193 7.72 -0.92 12.22
N ALA A 194 7.94 -0.60 10.93
CA ALA A 194 7.43 -1.39 9.81
C ALA A 194 7.92 -2.85 9.86
N CYS A 195 9.16 -3.07 10.29
CA CYS A 195 9.70 -4.40 10.48
C CYS A 195 9.38 -4.95 11.87
N GLY A 196 9.12 -6.25 11.91
CA GLY A 196 9.00 -7.01 13.15
C GLY A 196 10.26 -6.87 14.01
N GLY A 197 10.13 -7.15 15.31
CA GLY A 197 11.29 -7.10 16.18
C GLY A 197 10.93 -7.35 17.64
N GLY A 198 11.90 -7.90 18.37
CA GLY A 198 11.69 -8.42 19.71
C GLY A 198 10.92 -9.74 19.67
N SER A 199 10.10 -9.97 20.68
CA SER A 199 9.22 -11.14 20.80
C SER A 199 7.80 -10.88 20.29
N CYS A 200 7.58 -9.79 19.57
CA CYS A 200 6.25 -9.43 19.08
C CYS A 200 5.75 -10.46 18.06
N ALA A 201 4.47 -10.85 18.17
CA ALA A 201 3.84 -11.79 17.25
C ALA A 201 3.79 -11.26 15.80
N HIS A 202 3.77 -9.94 15.63
CA HIS A 202 3.92 -9.25 14.35
C HIS A 202 4.49 -7.84 14.58
N ALA A 203 4.79 -7.12 13.50
CA ALA A 203 5.26 -5.74 13.58
C ALA A 203 4.18 -4.81 14.19
N PRO A 204 4.56 -3.81 15.00
CA PRO A 204 3.63 -2.80 15.53
C PRO A 204 2.91 -1.98 14.44
N CYS A 205 3.41 -2.00 13.21
CA CYS A 205 2.82 -1.32 12.07
C CYS A 205 1.90 -2.20 11.22
N THR A 206 1.62 -3.43 11.66
CA THR A 206 0.72 -4.35 10.99
C THR A 206 -0.45 -4.66 11.92
N THR A 207 -1.69 -4.56 11.42
CA THR A 207 -2.87 -4.96 12.20
C THR A 207 -2.92 -6.47 12.40
N GLY A 208 -3.45 -6.93 13.53
CA GLY A 208 -3.52 -8.35 13.83
C GLY A 208 -4.02 -8.65 15.25
N ALA A 209 -3.54 -9.78 15.78
CA ALA A 209 -3.81 -10.18 17.16
C ALA A 209 -3.25 -9.13 18.14
N ALA A 210 -3.82 -9.05 19.34
CA ALA A 210 -3.29 -8.17 20.37
C ALA A 210 -1.79 -8.45 20.62
N LEU A 211 -0.96 -7.40 20.64
CA LEU A 211 0.46 -7.53 20.92
C LEU A 211 0.71 -7.60 22.43
N THR A 212 1.67 -8.42 22.84
CA THR A 212 2.08 -8.50 24.25
C THR A 212 2.81 -7.22 24.64
N SER A 213 2.39 -6.58 25.75
CA SER A 213 3.04 -5.39 26.29
C SER A 213 4.56 -5.61 26.47
N GLY A 214 5.36 -4.71 25.90
CA GLY A 214 6.82 -4.76 26.01
C GLY A 214 7.49 -5.81 25.12
N CYS A 215 6.78 -6.43 24.17
CA CYS A 215 7.39 -7.39 23.24
C CYS A 215 8.53 -6.79 22.41
N ASP A 216 8.59 -5.46 22.27
CA ASP A 216 9.62 -4.70 21.57
C ASP A 216 10.54 -3.91 22.53
N ALA A 217 10.61 -4.28 23.81
CA ALA A 217 11.30 -3.52 24.85
C ALA A 217 12.80 -3.30 24.56
N ALA A 218 13.47 -4.26 23.91
CA ALA A 218 14.89 -4.17 23.59
C ALA A 218 15.21 -3.20 22.44
N GLN A 219 14.19 -2.75 21.69
CA GLN A 219 14.40 -1.97 20.47
C GLN A 219 13.64 -0.65 20.44
N ALA A 220 12.41 -0.60 20.96
CA ALA A 220 11.57 0.60 20.90
C ALA A 220 10.70 0.81 22.14
N ASN A 221 10.30 -0.26 22.84
CA ASN A 221 9.34 -0.21 23.96
C ASN A 221 8.05 0.57 23.62
N CYS A 222 7.65 0.54 22.34
CA CYS A 222 6.52 1.28 21.85
C CYS A 222 5.21 0.57 22.19
N VAL A 223 5.20 -0.76 22.13
CA VAL A 223 4.00 -1.54 22.43
C VAL A 223 3.56 -1.31 23.87
N ALA A 224 4.49 -1.30 24.84
CA ALA A 224 4.16 -0.99 26.23
C ALA A 224 3.56 0.42 26.40
N SER A 225 4.13 1.41 25.70
CA SER A 225 3.64 2.79 25.72
C SER A 225 2.23 2.90 25.14
N LEU A 226 1.96 2.18 24.04
CA LEU A 226 0.63 2.11 23.44
C LEU A 226 -0.38 1.39 24.33
N CYS A 227 -0.01 0.26 24.96
CA CYS A 227 -0.90 -0.43 25.91
C CYS A 227 -1.29 0.47 27.10
N ALA A 228 -0.39 1.35 27.53
CA ALA A 228 -0.65 2.29 28.63
C ALA A 228 -1.60 3.43 28.21
N VAL A 229 -1.58 3.83 26.94
CA VAL A 229 -2.49 4.83 26.36
C VAL A 229 -3.84 4.21 25.99
N ASP A 230 -3.84 2.98 25.48
CA ASP A 230 -5.01 2.24 25.03
C ASP A 230 -4.84 0.74 25.29
N SER A 231 -5.44 0.27 26.38
CA SER A 231 -5.32 -1.13 26.80
C SER A 231 -5.89 -2.12 25.78
N SER A 232 -6.85 -1.69 24.95
CA SER A 232 -7.50 -2.57 23.96
C SER A 232 -6.52 -3.10 22.92
N CYS A 233 -5.44 -2.35 22.63
CA CYS A 233 -4.37 -2.76 21.72
C CYS A 233 -3.63 -4.03 22.18
N CYS A 234 -3.71 -4.34 23.48
CA CYS A 234 -2.95 -5.43 24.11
C CYS A 234 -3.85 -6.47 24.80
N THR A 235 -5.17 -6.24 24.82
CA THR A 235 -6.17 -7.19 25.34
C THR A 235 -7.10 -7.74 24.26
N ASP A 236 -7.46 -6.92 23.27
CA ASP A 236 -8.54 -7.23 22.34
C ASP A 236 -7.95 -7.54 20.94
N ALA A 237 -7.41 -6.54 20.27
CA ALA A 237 -6.76 -6.67 18.97
C ALA A 237 -5.81 -5.51 18.69
N TRP A 238 -4.81 -5.75 17.85
CA TRP A 238 -3.96 -4.68 17.32
C TRP A 238 -4.57 -4.15 16.03
N ASP A 239 -5.42 -3.13 16.12
CA ASP A 239 -6.18 -2.61 14.97
C ASP A 239 -5.55 -1.35 14.34
N SER A 240 -6.26 -0.74 13.38
CA SER A 240 -5.79 0.49 12.71
C SER A 240 -5.70 1.69 13.64
N ARG A 241 -6.45 1.72 14.75
CA ARG A 241 -6.34 2.76 15.78
C ARG A 241 -5.04 2.57 16.57
N CYS A 242 -4.65 1.34 16.86
CA CYS A 242 -3.34 1.04 17.47
C CYS A 242 -2.18 1.45 16.56
N VAL A 243 -2.23 1.08 15.27
CA VAL A 243 -1.21 1.45 14.27
C VAL A 243 -1.11 2.97 14.12
N SER A 244 -2.25 3.68 13.99
CA SER A 244 -2.24 5.15 13.80
C SER A 244 -1.67 5.94 14.98
N LYS A 245 -1.63 5.36 16.18
CA LYS A 245 -1.05 6.00 17.38
C LYS A 245 0.47 5.88 17.47
N VAL A 246 1.11 4.96 16.72
CA VAL A 246 2.55 4.67 16.78
C VAL A 246 3.39 5.95 16.68
N ALA A 247 3.11 6.80 15.70
CA ALA A 247 3.83 8.05 15.51
C ALA A 247 3.66 9.01 16.69
N SER A 248 2.42 9.22 17.15
CA SER A 248 2.12 10.17 18.22
C SER A 248 2.56 9.71 19.61
N VAL A 249 2.60 8.41 19.88
CA VAL A 249 2.91 7.85 21.21
C VAL A 249 4.39 7.53 21.35
N CYS A 250 5.03 7.05 20.29
CA CYS A 250 6.40 6.53 20.35
C CYS A 250 7.40 7.29 19.50
N GLY A 251 6.95 8.26 18.68
CA GLY A 251 7.83 9.00 17.76
C GLY A 251 8.45 8.13 16.67
N LYS A 252 7.80 7.02 16.30
CA LYS A 252 8.27 6.08 15.27
C LYS A 252 7.37 6.11 14.03
N SER A 253 7.90 5.77 12.86
CA SER A 253 7.13 5.65 11.62
C SER A 253 6.69 4.20 11.37
N CYS A 254 5.74 4.03 10.46
CA CYS A 254 5.31 2.74 9.94
C CYS A 254 5.72 2.53 8.48
N ASN A 255 6.76 3.24 8.06
CA ASN A 255 7.14 3.47 6.67
C ASN A 255 8.47 2.78 6.34
#